data_AF-A0A4Q1T879-F1
#
_entry.id   AF-A0A4Q1T879-F1
#
_cell.length_a   1.000
_cell.length_b   1.000
_cell.length_c   1.000
_cell.angle_alpha   90.00
_cell.angle_beta   90.00
_cell.angle_gamma   90.00
#
_symmetry.space_group_name_H-M   'P 1'
#
loop_
_entity.id
_entity.type
_entity.pdbx_description
1 polymer ?
#
loop_
_entity_poly.entity_id
_entity_poly.type
_entity_poly.pdbx_seq_one_letter_code
_entity_poly.pdbx_strand_id
1 'polypeptide(L)'
;MNEPWQQTDPQVVNAVLQSKQSIVQVYQDVLKGAQAVLNQAQATGNKDSIINAQEQLTKAQDQLQLAQVSLAQATEFSQGLSQ
;
A
#
# COMPACT_ATOMS: atom_id res chain seq x y z
N MET A 1 37.53 3.61 14.88
CA MET A 1 36.23 3.22 15.46
C MET A 1 35.30 3.01 14.28
N ASN A 2 34.94 1.77 13.98
CA ASN A 2 33.91 1.50 12.97
C ASN A 2 32.58 1.55 13.69
N GLU A 3 31.70 2.46 13.29
CA GLU A 3 30.38 2.60 13.88
C GLU A 3 29.52 1.37 13.49
N PRO A 4 28.93 0.65 14.46
CA PRO A 4 28.26 -0.65 14.25
C PRO A 4 26.94 -0.58 13.45
N TRP A 5 26.55 0.60 12.97
CA TRP A 5 25.27 0.81 12.28
C TRP A 5 25.37 0.82 10.75
N GLN A 6 26.56 0.60 10.18
CA GLN A 6 26.78 0.72 8.74
C GLN A 6 26.43 -0.53 7.90
N GLN A 7 25.95 -1.62 8.52
CA GLN A 7 25.49 -2.80 7.78
C GLN A 7 24.06 -3.13 8.16
N THR A 8 23.13 -2.82 7.27
CA THR A 8 21.74 -3.28 7.39
C THR A 8 21.73 -4.79 7.15
N ASP A 9 21.30 -5.56 8.14
CA ASP A 9 21.22 -7.02 8.03
C ASP A 9 20.30 -7.41 6.84
N PRO A 10 20.78 -8.21 5.87
CA PRO A 10 19.96 -8.67 4.74
C PRO A 10 18.64 -9.33 5.16
N GLN A 11 18.59 -9.99 6.33
CA GLN A 11 17.36 -10.58 6.85
C GLN A 11 16.35 -9.51 7.26
N VAL A 12 16.81 -8.40 7.85
CA VAL A 12 15.97 -7.26 8.21
C VAL A 12 15.42 -6.59 6.96
N VAL A 13 16.26 -6.40 5.94
CA VAL A 13 15.84 -5.84 4.63
C VAL A 13 14.76 -6.71 3.99
N ASN A 14 14.96 -8.03 3.95
CA ASN A 14 13.98 -8.94 3.38
C ASN A 14 12.65 -8.97 4.17
N ALA A 15 12.70 -8.95 5.51
CA ALA A 15 11.51 -8.88 6.35
C ALA A 15 10.71 -7.59 6.11
N VAL A 16 11.39 -6.46 5.93
CA VAL A 16 10.76 -5.18 5.59
C VAL A 16 10.08 -5.24 4.22
N LEU A 17 10.74 -5.82 3.21
CA LEU A 17 10.16 -6.00 1.88
C LEU A 17 8.89 -6.87 1.92
N GLN A 18 8.93 -8.01 2.60
CA GLN A 18 7.78 -8.91 2.75
C GLN A 18 6.60 -8.25 3.46
N SER A 19 6.89 -7.48 4.52
CA SER A 19 5.86 -6.72 5.24
C SER A 19 5.21 -5.67 4.34
N LYS A 20 6.00 -4.91 3.57
CA LYS A 20 5.47 -3.90 2.63
C LYS A 20 4.67 -4.52 1.49
N GLN A 21 5.09 -5.67 0.96
CA GLN A 21 4.31 -6.42 -0.03
C GLN A 21 2.95 -6.85 0.55
N SER A 22 2.93 -7.34 1.79
CA SER A 22 1.69 -7.71 2.48
C SER A 22 0.77 -6.50 2.68
N ILE A 23 1.32 -5.34 3.03
CA ILE A 23 0.55 -4.08 3.17
C ILE A 23 -0.05 -3.66 1.82
N VAL A 24 0.72 -3.74 0.73
CA VAL A 24 0.19 -3.47 -0.63
C VAL A 24 -0.98 -4.40 -0.94
N GLN A 25 -0.87 -5.69 -0.61
CA GLN A 25 -1.96 -6.65 -0.83
C GLN A 25 -3.22 -6.28 -0.05
N VAL A 26 -3.09 -5.91 1.22
CA VAL A 26 -4.23 -5.45 2.05
C VAL A 26 -4.93 -4.26 1.39
N TYR A 27 -4.18 -3.26 0.91
CA TYR A 27 -4.79 -2.09 0.28
C TYR A 27 -5.40 -2.39 -1.10
N GLN A 28 -4.88 -3.37 -1.84
CA GLN A 28 -5.56 -3.84 -3.06
C GLN A 28 -6.92 -4.46 -2.74
N ASP A 29 -7.03 -5.21 -1.65
CA ASP A 29 -8.29 -5.84 -1.27
C ASP A 29 -9.29 -4.82 -0.71
N VAL A 30 -8.81 -3.80 0.02
CA VAL A 30 -9.62 -2.64 0.42
C VAL A 30 -10.14 -1.89 -0.82
N LEU A 31 -9.31 -1.66 -1.83
CA LEU A 31 -9.71 -0.99 -3.07
C LEU A 31 -10.81 -1.78 -3.81
N LYS A 32 -10.67 -3.10 -3.91
CA LYS A 32 -11.70 -3.97 -4.48
C LYS A 32 -13.01 -3.87 -3.71
N GLY A 33 -12.94 -3.88 -2.37
CA GLY A 33 -14.10 -3.71 -1.50
C GLY A 33 -14.81 -2.38 -1.72
N ALA A 34 -14.04 -1.28 -1.75
CA ALA A 34 -14.59 0.06 -2.02
C ALA A 34 -15.24 0.16 -3.41
N GLN A 35 -14.65 -0.49 -4.42
CA GLN A 35 -15.25 -0.55 -5.75
C GLN A 35 -16.57 -1.32 -5.75
N ALA A 36 -16.67 -2.44 -5.02
CA ALA A 36 -17.91 -3.18 -4.87
C ALA A 36 -19.01 -2.34 -4.18
N VAL A 37 -18.65 -1.59 -3.14
CA VAL A 37 -19.57 -0.67 -2.44
C VAL A 37 -20.06 0.44 -3.39
N LEU A 38 -19.17 1.03 -4.20
CA LEU A 38 -19.56 2.03 -5.19
C LEU A 38 -20.53 1.45 -6.22
N ASN A 39 -20.26 0.26 -6.75
CA ASN A 39 -21.13 -0.40 -7.70
C ASN A 39 -22.53 -0.66 -7.09
N GLN A 40 -22.59 -1.10 -5.83
CA GLN A 40 -23.85 -1.31 -5.11
C GLN A 40 -24.60 0.02 -4.91
N ALA A 41 -23.90 1.08 -4.50
CA ALA A 41 -24.48 2.41 -4.32
C ALA A 41 -25.03 2.99 -5.62
N GLN A 42 -24.37 2.74 -6.76
CA GLN A 42 -24.84 3.15 -8.08
C GLN A 42 -26.07 2.36 -8.54
N ALA A 43 -26.18 1.10 -8.17
CA ALA A 43 -27.31 0.25 -8.56
C ALA A 43 -28.59 0.55 -7.78
N THR A 44 -28.48 0.81 -6.47
CA THR A 44 -29.66 0.85 -5.57
C THR A 44 -29.65 2.00 -4.58
N GLY A 45 -28.59 2.80 -4.52
CA GLY A 45 -28.41 3.85 -3.52
C GLY A 45 -29.04 5.19 -3.92
N ASN A 46 -28.97 6.14 -2.99
CA ASN A 46 -29.26 7.55 -3.26
C ASN A 46 -27.97 8.32 -3.59
N LYS A 47 -28.12 9.59 -3.97
CA LYS A 47 -27.01 10.48 -4.33
C LYS A 47 -25.92 10.54 -3.25
N ASP A 48 -26.32 10.66 -1.98
CA ASP A 48 -25.36 10.77 -0.86
C ASP A 48 -24.58 9.48 -0.65
N SER A 49 -25.21 8.32 -0.85
CA SER A 49 -24.55 7.01 -0.77
C SER A 49 -23.49 6.85 -1.87
N ILE A 50 -23.77 7.33 -3.07
CA ILE A 50 -22.82 7.32 -4.20
C ILE A 50 -21.63 8.24 -3.89
N ILE A 51 -21.88 9.45 -3.39
CA ILE A 51 -20.81 10.40 -3.03
C ILE A 51 -19.90 9.80 -1.96
N ASN A 52 -20.48 9.25 -0.88
CA ASN A 52 -19.70 8.61 0.18
C ASN A 52 -18.88 7.41 -0.34
N ALA A 53 -19.49 6.54 -1.15
CA ALA A 53 -18.78 5.41 -1.74
C ALA A 53 -17.63 5.85 -2.66
N GLN A 54 -17.81 6.94 -3.40
CA GLN A 54 -16.77 7.54 -4.23
C GLN A 54 -15.62 8.09 -3.38
N GLU A 55 -15.91 8.76 -2.26
CA GLU A 55 -14.88 9.24 -1.33
C GLU A 55 -14.09 8.10 -0.70
N GLN A 56 -14.76 6.98 -0.36
CA GLN A 56 -14.09 5.79 0.15
C GLN A 56 -13.20 5.15 -0.90
N LEU A 57 -13.65 5.10 -2.17
CA LEU A 57 -12.84 4.60 -3.27
C LEU A 57 -11.58 5.46 -3.47
N THR A 58 -11.71 6.80 -3.48
CA THR A 58 -10.56 7.70 -3.58
C THR A 58 -9.56 7.49 -2.44
N LYS A 59 -10.03 7.39 -1.20
CA LYS A 59 -9.15 7.11 -0.04
C LYS A 59 -8.42 5.78 -0.18
N ALA A 60 -9.09 4.74 -0.66
CA ALA A 60 -8.47 3.43 -0.89
C ALA A 60 -7.40 3.49 -1.99
N GLN A 61 -7.63 4.27 -3.06
CA GLN A 61 -6.65 4.52 -4.11
C GLN A 61 -5.41 5.24 -3.57
N ASP A 62 -5.60 6.30 -2.79
CA ASP A 62 -4.51 7.06 -2.18
C ASP A 62 -3.65 6.17 -1.25
N GLN A 63 -4.30 5.34 -0.43
CA GLN A 63 -3.61 4.40 0.45
C GLN A 63 -2.80 3.35 -0.31
N LEU A 64 -3.37 2.78 -1.38
CA LEU A 64 -2.67 1.84 -2.22
C LEU A 64 -1.45 2.49 -2.89
N GLN A 65 -1.60 3.71 -3.41
CA GLN A 65 -0.51 4.46 -4.03
C GLN A 65 0.63 4.70 -3.05
N LEU A 66 0.32 5.14 -1.82
CA LEU A 66 1.34 5.34 -0.78
C LEU A 66 2.07 4.05 -0.41
N ALA A 67 1.35 2.93 -0.31
CA ALA A 67 1.94 1.62 -0.03
C ALA A 67 2.87 1.15 -1.16
N GLN A 68 2.48 1.36 -2.42
CA GLN A 68 3.30 1.03 -3.59
C GLN A 68 4.57 1.87 -3.66
N VAL A 69 4.48 3.18 -3.40
CA VAL A 69 5.65 4.06 -3.30
C VAL A 69 6.59 3.60 -2.20
N SER A 70 6.05 3.23 -1.03
CA SER A 70 6.86 2.75 0.09
C SER A 70 7.57 1.42 -0.23
N LEU A 71 6.92 0.51 -0.97
CA LEU A 71 7.53 -0.73 -1.44
C LEU A 71 8.63 -0.48 -2.48
N ALA A 72 8.41 0.45 -3.41
CA ALA A 72 9.40 0.83 -4.41
C ALA A 72 10.68 1.38 -3.74
N GLN A 73 10.52 2.32 -2.81
CA GLN A 73 11.64 2.89 -2.04
C GLN A 73 12.42 1.82 -1.26
N ALA A 74 11.72 0.86 -0.64
CA ALA A 74 12.37 -0.24 0.08
C ALA A 74 13.14 -1.18 -0.86
N THR A 75 12.62 -1.37 -2.08
CA THR A 75 13.27 -2.19 -3.11
C THR A 75 14.54 -1.50 -3.62
N GLU A 76 14.48 -0.20 -3.90
CA GLU A 76 15.63 0.61 -4.29
C GLU A 76 16.72 0.61 -3.21
N PHE A 77 16.33 0.80 -1.95
CA PHE A 77 17.25 0.71 -0.80
C PHE A 77 17.94 -0.66 -0.73
N SER A 78 17.19 -1.75 -0.89
CA SER A 78 17.75 -3.10 -0.89
C SER A 78 18.75 -3.31 -2.03
N GLN A 79 18.52 -2.72 -3.21
CA GLN A 79 19.44 -2.83 -4.35
C GLN A 79 20.71 -2.00 -4.12
N GLY A 80 20.60 -0.82 -3.50
CA GLY A 80 21.74 0.03 -3.15
C GLY A 80 22.71 -0.61 -2.15
N LEU A 81 22.22 -1.49 -1.27
CA LEU A 81 23.06 -2.27 -0.35
C LEU A 81 23.82 -3.44 -1.01
N SER A 82 23.45 -3.82 -2.23
CA SER A 82 24.05 -4.94 -2.96
C SER A 82 25.18 -4.53 -3.92
N GLN A 83 25.49 -3.22 -4.00
CA GLN A 83 26.60 -2.66 -4.79
C GLN A 83 27.79 -2.30 -3.90
#